data_AF-A0A814WGM1-F1
#
_entry.id   AF-A0A814WGM1-F1
#
_cell.length_a   1.000
_cell.length_b   1.000
_cell.length_c   1.000
_cell.angle_alpha   90.00
_cell.angle_beta   90.00
_cell.angle_gamma   90.00
#
_symmetry.space_group_name_H-M   'P 1'
#
loop_
_entity.id
_entity.type
_entity.pdbx_description
1 polymer ?
#
loop_
_entity_poly.entity_id
_entity_poly.type
_entity_poly.pdbx_seq_one_letter_code
_entity_poly.pdbx_strand_id
1 'polypeptide(L)'
;MRSKLFPYLRMDKEHFRFYIKVRTALHIEPIVIYNELYTVFVDEVPHLRTVQRWSKRFREGREEVEDEERPGRPITETTSENIEQVRDLINDDPYATIDELEARSGLSHGTVQRIVSDHLQFKKVTARYVAKHLTNSQKAERSTGPVLIHSVKRGQTIDHQYYINNCLKPVIDEIKNQRPTVGTRTIKLHHDN
;
A
#
# COMPACT_ATOMS: atom_id res chain seq x y z
N MET A 1 -40.93 21.18 -19.82
CA MET A 1 -40.57 22.50 -20.40
C MET A 1 -39.60 23.14 -19.42
N ARG A 2 -38.29 23.22 -19.72
CA ARG A 2 -37.28 23.75 -18.77
C ARG A 2 -37.47 25.26 -18.61
N SER A 3 -37.79 25.73 -17.40
CA SER A 3 -37.91 27.16 -17.09
C SER A 3 -36.54 27.83 -17.19
N LYS A 4 -36.35 28.60 -18.26
CA LYS A 4 -35.16 29.42 -18.56
C LYS A 4 -35.16 30.74 -17.76
N LEU A 5 -35.34 30.71 -16.45
CA LEU A 5 -35.26 31.96 -15.67
C LEU A 5 -33.81 32.33 -15.34
N PHE A 6 -32.90 31.36 -15.15
CA PHE A 6 -31.48 31.64 -14.90
C PHE A 6 -30.57 30.52 -15.46
N PRO A 7 -30.03 30.64 -16.69
CA PRO A 7 -29.25 29.58 -17.33
C PRO A 7 -27.91 29.25 -16.65
N TYR A 8 -27.52 30.02 -15.64
CA TYR A 8 -26.26 29.87 -14.90
C TYR A 8 -26.43 29.40 -13.44
N LEU A 9 -27.67 29.31 -12.95
CA LEU A 9 -27.93 28.99 -11.55
C LEU A 9 -28.24 27.49 -11.41
N ARG A 10 -27.19 26.66 -11.44
CA ARG A 10 -27.30 25.25 -11.07
C ARG A 10 -26.95 25.11 -9.60
N MET A 11 -27.91 24.67 -8.78
CA MET A 11 -27.66 24.35 -7.38
C MET A 11 -27.46 22.83 -7.22
N ASP A 12 -26.48 22.43 -6.43
CA ASP A 12 -26.38 21.06 -5.94
C ASP A 12 -27.12 20.89 -4.60
N LYS A 13 -27.01 19.69 -4.01
CA LYS A 13 -27.64 19.35 -2.73
C LYS A 13 -27.20 20.25 -1.57
N GLU A 14 -25.96 20.72 -1.55
CA GLU A 14 -25.39 21.52 -0.46
C GLU A 14 -25.84 22.98 -0.57
N HIS A 15 -25.90 23.48 -1.80
CA HIS A 15 -26.48 24.78 -2.12
C HIS A 15 -27.92 24.92 -1.62
N PHE A 16 -28.79 23.92 -1.87
CA PHE A 16 -30.15 23.93 -1.34
C PHE A 16 -30.17 23.89 0.21
N ARG A 17 -29.31 23.08 0.83
CA ARG A 17 -29.23 22.99 2.30
C ARG A 17 -28.74 24.29 2.92
N PHE A 18 -27.78 24.96 2.30
CA PHE A 18 -27.30 26.27 2.73
C PHE A 18 -28.42 27.31 2.67
N TYR A 19 -29.19 27.35 1.58
CA TYR A 19 -30.36 28.24 1.47
C TYR A 19 -31.38 27.96 2.58
N ILE A 20 -31.70 26.68 2.81
CA ILE A 20 -32.60 26.26 3.89
C ILE A 20 -32.06 26.69 5.26
N LYS A 21 -30.75 26.55 5.51
CA LYS A 21 -30.09 26.96 6.76
C LYS A 21 -30.30 28.45 7.02
N VAL A 22 -29.97 29.29 6.04
CA VAL A 22 -30.11 30.75 6.15
C VAL A 22 -31.57 31.14 6.40
N ARG A 23 -32.51 30.58 5.63
CA ARG A 23 -33.95 30.88 5.77
C ARG A 23 -34.53 30.38 7.10
N THR A 24 -34.07 29.24 7.59
CA THR A 24 -34.47 28.72 8.90
C THR A 24 -33.96 29.62 10.03
N ALA A 25 -32.74 30.15 9.92
CA ALA A 25 -32.19 31.12 10.88
C ALA A 25 -32.97 32.44 10.90
N LEU A 26 -33.64 32.79 9.80
CA LEU A 26 -34.57 33.91 9.70
C LEU A 26 -36.00 33.58 10.19
N HIS A 27 -36.20 32.41 10.81
CA HIS A 27 -37.49 31.94 11.30
C HIS A 27 -38.58 31.82 10.21
N ILE A 28 -38.18 31.55 8.96
CA ILE A 28 -39.13 31.32 7.87
C ILE A 28 -39.63 29.88 7.91
N GLU A 29 -40.94 29.70 7.74
CA GLU A 29 -41.57 28.39 7.76
C GLU A 29 -41.14 27.52 6.56
N PRO A 30 -40.86 26.21 6.75
CA PRO A 30 -40.33 25.33 5.69
C PRO A 30 -41.17 25.27 4.42
N ILE A 31 -42.49 25.47 4.53
CA ILE A 31 -43.40 25.52 3.38
C ILE A 31 -43.14 26.75 2.49
N VAL A 32 -42.82 27.89 3.12
CA VAL A 32 -42.49 29.13 2.40
C VAL A 32 -41.13 28.96 1.72
N ILE A 33 -40.14 28.39 2.41
CA ILE A 33 -38.82 28.07 1.85
C ILE A 33 -38.96 27.17 0.61
N TYR A 34 -39.79 26.12 0.70
CA TYR A 34 -40.06 25.23 -0.43
C TYR A 34 -40.68 25.97 -1.62
N ASN A 35 -41.67 26.83 -1.37
CA ASN A 35 -42.32 27.60 -2.44
C ASN A 35 -41.32 28.57 -3.10
N GLU A 36 -40.46 29.24 -2.34
CA GLU A 36 -39.39 30.11 -2.85
C GLU A 36 -38.40 29.35 -3.74
N LEU A 37 -38.04 28.13 -3.35
CA LEU A 37 -37.18 27.28 -4.18
C LEU A 37 -37.92 26.80 -5.44
N TYR A 38 -39.19 26.42 -5.30
CA TYR A 38 -40.03 25.90 -6.39
C TYR A 38 -40.30 26.95 -7.47
N THR A 39 -40.46 28.22 -7.11
CA THR A 39 -40.65 29.30 -8.08
C THR A 39 -39.44 29.50 -8.99
N VAL A 40 -38.23 29.19 -8.52
CA VAL A 40 -36.98 29.41 -9.25
C VAL A 40 -36.50 28.15 -9.98
N PHE A 41 -36.53 27.00 -9.30
CA PHE A 41 -35.86 25.78 -9.76
C PHE A 41 -36.83 24.66 -10.17
N VAL A 42 -38.12 24.78 -9.88
CA VAL A 42 -39.22 23.89 -10.30
C VAL A 42 -38.91 22.40 -10.05
N ASP A 43 -38.39 21.69 -11.06
CA ASP A 43 -38.13 20.25 -11.05
C ASP A 43 -36.83 19.86 -10.30
N GLU A 44 -35.92 20.81 -10.05
CA GLU A 44 -34.63 20.56 -9.40
C GLU A 44 -34.70 20.69 -7.86
N VAL A 45 -35.86 21.09 -7.32
CA VAL A 45 -36.04 21.37 -5.89
C VAL A 45 -36.14 20.08 -5.08
N PRO A 46 -35.48 20.00 -3.91
CA PRO A 46 -35.70 18.90 -2.98
C PRO A 46 -37.16 18.86 -2.52
N HIS A 47 -37.72 17.66 -2.45
CA HIS A 47 -39.09 17.45 -1.97
C HIS A 47 -39.36 18.15 -0.63
N LEU A 48 -40.58 18.66 -0.41
CA LEU A 48 -40.97 19.41 0.80
C LEU A 48 -40.55 18.72 2.11
N ARG A 49 -40.70 17.38 2.19
CA ARG A 49 -40.25 16.59 3.36
C ARG A 49 -38.75 16.75 3.65
N THR A 50 -37.92 16.86 2.61
CA THR A 50 -36.47 17.09 2.74
C THR A 50 -36.20 18.49 3.29
N VAL A 51 -36.91 19.52 2.79
CA VAL A 51 -36.82 20.90 3.29
C VAL A 51 -37.20 20.96 4.77
N GLN A 52 -38.32 20.33 5.15
CA GLN A 52 -38.76 20.24 6.55
C GLN A 52 -37.74 19.53 7.44
N ARG A 53 -37.17 18.41 6.99
CA ARG A 53 -36.16 17.65 7.73
C ARG A 53 -34.91 18.48 8.00
N TRP A 54 -34.40 19.19 6.99
CA TRP A 54 -33.23 20.05 7.15
C TRP A 54 -33.53 21.27 8.02
N SER A 55 -34.68 21.91 7.84
CA SER A 55 -35.11 23.03 8.69
C SER A 55 -35.20 22.61 10.17
N LYS A 56 -35.74 21.41 10.43
CA LYS A 56 -35.77 20.84 11.79
C LYS A 56 -34.36 20.65 12.35
N ARG A 57 -33.45 20.03 11.59
CA ARG A 57 -32.05 19.81 12.01
C ARG A 57 -31.31 21.12 12.32
N PHE A 58 -31.49 22.15 11.50
CA PHE A 58 -30.88 23.46 11.75
C PHE A 58 -31.46 24.14 12.98
N ARG A 59 -32.77 24.01 13.22
CA ARG A 59 -33.41 24.50 14.45
C ARG A 59 -32.93 23.75 15.71
N GLU A 60 -32.58 22.48 15.56
CA GLU A 60 -32.00 21.64 16.62
C GLU A 60 -30.49 21.88 16.82
N GLY A 61 -29.90 22.87 16.14
CA GLY A 61 -28.51 23.30 16.37
C GLY A 61 -27.46 22.67 15.47
N ARG A 62 -27.83 21.93 14.43
CA ARG A 62 -26.86 21.46 13.41
C ARG A 62 -26.31 22.65 12.63
N GLU A 63 -24.99 22.76 12.47
CA GLU A 63 -24.37 23.82 11.67
C GLU A 63 -23.94 23.35 10.27
N GLU A 64 -23.60 22.08 10.11
CA GLU A 64 -23.05 21.55 8.86
C GLU A 64 -24.14 21.27 7.82
N VAL A 65 -23.88 21.71 6.58
CA VAL A 65 -24.71 21.44 5.39
C VAL A 65 -24.32 20.13 4.70
N GLU A 66 -23.12 19.63 4.98
CA GLU A 66 -22.61 18.39 4.41
C GLU A 66 -23.32 17.16 5.00
N ASP A 67 -23.26 16.05 4.27
CA ASP A 67 -23.71 14.77 4.81
C ASP A 67 -22.74 14.34 5.91
N GLU A 68 -23.27 13.91 7.06
CA GLU A 68 -22.44 13.23 8.06
C GLU A 68 -21.80 12.00 7.43
N GLU A 69 -20.62 11.63 7.93
CA GLU A 69 -20.01 10.35 7.63
C GLU A 69 -21.05 9.26 7.82
N ARG A 70 -21.43 8.60 6.72
CA ARG A 70 -22.38 7.50 6.80
C ARG A 70 -21.64 6.37 7.52
N PRO A 71 -22.17 5.84 8.64
CA PRO A 71 -21.65 4.59 9.14
C PRO A 71 -21.81 3.58 8.02
N GLY A 72 -20.68 3.10 7.50
CA GLY A 72 -20.66 2.01 6.53
C GLY A 72 -21.29 0.76 7.15
N ARG A 73 -21.44 -0.30 6.35
CA ARG A 73 -21.78 -1.61 6.91
C ARG A 73 -20.69 -1.99 7.92
N PRO A 74 -21.00 -2.26 9.19
CA PRO A 74 -20.01 -2.77 10.12
C PRO A 74 -19.54 -4.12 9.58
N ILE A 75 -18.24 -4.23 9.31
CA ILE A 75 -17.66 -5.50 8.89
C ILE A 75 -17.35 -6.28 10.15
N THR A 76 -18.36 -7.01 10.63
CA THR A 76 -18.30 -7.84 11.84
C THR A 76 -17.19 -8.88 11.82
N GLU A 77 -16.63 -9.21 10.66
CA GLU A 77 -15.60 -10.25 10.51
C GLU A 77 -14.16 -9.73 10.61
N THR A 78 -13.92 -8.42 10.78
CA THR A 78 -12.56 -7.86 10.90
C THR A 78 -12.31 -7.30 12.29
N THR A 79 -12.52 -8.17 13.27
CA THR A 79 -12.08 -7.95 14.65
C THR A 79 -10.56 -8.01 14.73
N SER A 80 -9.98 -7.40 15.77
CA SER A 80 -8.54 -7.49 16.03
C SER A 80 -8.07 -8.94 16.18
N GLU A 81 -8.89 -9.79 16.79
CA GLU A 81 -8.64 -11.24 16.93
C GLU A 81 -8.49 -11.94 15.58
N ASN A 82 -9.39 -11.70 14.64
CA ASN A 82 -9.32 -12.29 13.30
C ASN A 82 -8.10 -11.78 12.51
N ILE A 83 -7.72 -10.51 12.71
CA ILE A 83 -6.52 -9.93 12.10
C ILE A 83 -5.26 -10.62 12.63
N GLU A 84 -5.16 -10.80 13.95
CA GLU A 84 -4.04 -11.50 14.58
C GLU A 84 -3.98 -12.96 14.16
N GLN A 85 -5.12 -13.65 14.13
CA GLN A 85 -5.19 -15.04 13.66
C GLN A 85 -4.65 -15.18 12.24
N VAL A 86 -5.10 -14.35 11.28
CA VAL A 86 -4.59 -14.41 9.90
C VAL A 86 -3.10 -14.09 9.84
N ARG A 87 -2.62 -13.14 10.67
CA ARG A 87 -1.19 -12.81 10.75
C ARG A 87 -0.35 -14.00 11.21
N ASP A 88 -0.81 -14.72 12.23
CA ASP A 88 -0.10 -15.88 12.76
C ASP A 88 -0.06 -17.03 11.76
N LEU A 89 -1.16 -17.28 11.03
CA LEU A 89 -1.19 -18.28 9.97
C LEU A 89 -0.17 -17.99 8.84
N ILE A 90 0.02 -16.72 8.50
CA ILE A 90 1.01 -16.29 7.50
C ILE A 90 2.44 -16.37 8.04
N ASN A 91 2.66 -16.06 9.32
CA ASN A 91 3.99 -16.19 9.93
C ASN A 91 4.43 -17.66 10.02
N ASP A 92 3.47 -18.58 10.24
CA ASP A 92 3.69 -20.02 10.26
C ASP A 92 4.00 -20.57 8.86
N ASP A 93 3.21 -20.17 7.84
CA ASP A 93 3.48 -20.50 6.44
C ASP A 93 3.35 -19.26 5.52
N PRO A 94 4.48 -18.61 5.19
CA PRO A 94 4.50 -17.44 4.31
C PRO A 94 4.08 -17.73 2.86
N TYR A 95 3.96 -19.01 2.47
CA TYR A 95 3.57 -19.43 1.12
C TYR A 95 2.09 -19.78 1.00
N ALA A 96 1.34 -19.77 2.12
CA ALA A 96 -0.07 -20.08 2.15
C ALA A 96 -0.89 -19.16 1.22
N THR A 97 -1.79 -19.78 0.46
CA THR A 97 -2.74 -19.10 -0.41
C THR A 97 -3.90 -18.51 0.38
N ILE A 98 -4.65 -17.59 -0.22
CA ILE A 98 -5.85 -17.03 0.43
C ILE A 98 -6.87 -18.13 0.72
N ASP A 99 -7.02 -19.12 -0.17
CA ASP A 99 -7.94 -20.26 0.01
C ASP A 99 -7.52 -21.14 1.21
N GLU A 100 -6.22 -21.39 1.39
CA GLU A 100 -5.71 -22.13 2.56
C GLU A 100 -5.90 -21.34 3.86
N LEU A 101 -5.67 -20.02 3.82
CA LEU A 101 -5.93 -19.14 4.96
C LEU A 101 -7.42 -19.06 5.29
N GLU A 102 -8.31 -19.07 4.29
CA GLU A 102 -9.76 -19.17 4.44
C GLU A 102 -10.13 -20.46 5.19
N ALA A 103 -9.65 -21.60 4.70
CA ALA A 103 -9.93 -22.90 5.29
C ALA A 103 -9.42 -23.02 6.74
N ARG A 104 -8.26 -22.40 7.05
CA ARG A 104 -7.65 -22.43 8.39
C ARG A 104 -8.28 -21.44 9.37
N SER A 105 -8.72 -20.27 8.90
CA SER A 105 -9.27 -19.21 9.75
C SER A 105 -10.80 -19.32 9.92
N GLY A 106 -11.51 -19.97 9.00
CA GLY A 106 -12.98 -20.03 8.98
C GLY A 106 -13.64 -18.70 8.57
N LEU A 107 -12.85 -17.73 8.12
CA LEU A 107 -13.33 -16.45 7.59
C LEU A 107 -13.70 -16.62 6.11
N SER A 108 -14.45 -15.67 5.54
CA SER A 108 -14.68 -15.65 4.10
C SER A 108 -13.41 -15.23 3.33
N HIS A 109 -13.22 -15.76 2.12
CA HIS A 109 -12.12 -15.39 1.22
C HIS A 109 -11.93 -13.85 1.11
N GLY A 110 -13.03 -13.11 0.91
CA GLY A 110 -13.01 -11.65 0.79
C GLY A 110 -12.55 -10.95 2.07
N THR A 111 -12.91 -11.48 3.24
CA THR A 111 -12.43 -10.98 4.53
C THR A 111 -10.93 -11.25 4.70
N VAL A 112 -10.47 -12.47 4.42
CA VAL A 112 -9.02 -12.81 4.50
C VAL A 112 -8.23 -11.91 3.56
N GLN A 113 -8.65 -11.76 2.31
CA GLN A 113 -8.00 -10.91 1.32
C GLN A 113 -7.85 -9.47 1.83
N ARG A 114 -8.92 -8.90 2.39
CA ARG A 114 -8.93 -7.54 2.95
C ARG A 114 -8.05 -7.43 4.19
N ILE A 115 -8.04 -8.43 5.07
CA ILE A 115 -7.14 -8.46 6.22
C ILE A 115 -5.68 -8.42 5.75
N VAL A 116 -5.31 -9.24 4.77
CA VAL A 116 -3.95 -9.30 4.23
C VAL A 116 -3.55 -7.97 3.57
N SER A 117 -4.41 -7.39 2.72
CA SER A 117 -4.07 -6.18 1.96
C SER A 117 -4.22 -4.88 2.75
N ASP A 118 -5.34 -4.69 3.44
CA ASP A 118 -5.73 -3.38 3.97
C ASP A 118 -5.29 -3.21 5.43
N HIS A 119 -5.34 -4.29 6.21
CA HIS A 119 -5.03 -4.26 7.65
C HIS A 119 -3.58 -4.64 7.95
N LEU A 120 -3.07 -5.73 7.35
CA LEU A 120 -1.68 -6.18 7.52
C LEU A 120 -0.72 -5.51 6.54
N GLN A 121 -1.24 -4.95 5.44
CA GLN A 121 -0.46 -4.30 4.37
C GLN A 121 0.58 -5.24 3.73
N PHE A 122 0.31 -6.54 3.73
CA PHE A 122 1.17 -7.53 3.11
C PHE A 122 0.98 -7.53 1.60
N LYS A 123 2.07 -7.81 0.89
CA LYS A 123 2.09 -7.92 -0.57
C LYS A 123 2.69 -9.25 -0.97
N LYS A 124 2.09 -9.89 -1.97
CA LYS A 124 2.65 -11.09 -2.59
C LYS A 124 3.97 -10.73 -3.26
N VAL A 125 5.04 -11.42 -2.85
CA VAL A 125 6.35 -11.36 -3.51
C VAL A 125 6.64 -12.74 -4.10
N THR A 126 7.09 -12.79 -5.35
CA THR A 126 7.48 -14.06 -5.97
C THR A 126 8.84 -14.51 -5.45
N ALA A 127 8.96 -15.81 -5.16
CA ALA A 127 10.23 -16.39 -4.78
C ALA A 127 11.27 -16.19 -5.89
N ARG A 128 12.52 -15.92 -5.51
CA ARG A 128 13.64 -15.82 -6.46
C ARG A 128 14.22 -17.20 -6.71
N TYR A 129 14.51 -17.51 -7.96
CA TYR A 129 15.21 -18.75 -8.31
C TYR A 129 16.60 -18.79 -7.67
N VAL A 130 16.92 -19.91 -7.02
CA VAL A 130 18.23 -20.16 -6.43
C VAL A 130 18.85 -21.37 -7.15
N ALA A 131 20.00 -21.17 -7.79
CA ALA A 131 20.60 -22.18 -8.66
C ALA A 131 20.99 -23.49 -7.96
N LYS A 132 21.23 -23.47 -6.64
CA LYS A 132 21.62 -24.67 -5.89
C LYS A 132 21.21 -24.58 -4.43
N HIS A 133 20.68 -25.67 -3.89
CA HIS A 133 20.46 -25.83 -2.46
C HIS A 133 21.79 -26.19 -1.77
N LEU A 134 22.40 -25.22 -1.10
CA LEU A 134 23.74 -25.37 -0.50
C LEU A 134 23.69 -26.05 0.87
N THR A 135 24.61 -26.98 1.11
CA THR A 135 24.84 -27.54 2.45
C THR A 135 25.54 -26.53 3.36
N ASN A 136 25.50 -26.74 4.68
CA ASN A 136 26.16 -25.85 5.63
C ASN A 136 27.68 -25.75 5.39
N SER A 137 28.35 -26.85 5.02
CA SER A 137 29.77 -26.82 4.61
C SER A 137 30.00 -25.94 3.38
N GLN A 138 29.14 -26.06 2.36
CA GLN A 138 29.24 -25.26 1.13
C GLN A 138 28.98 -23.77 1.38
N LYS A 139 28.08 -23.44 2.32
CA LYS A 139 27.85 -22.05 2.75
C LYS A 139 29.09 -21.47 3.43
N ALA A 140 29.73 -22.24 4.32
CA ALA A 140 30.97 -21.85 4.98
C ALA A 140 32.12 -21.66 3.98
N GLU A 141 32.23 -22.54 2.98
CA GLU A 141 33.25 -22.46 1.94
C GLU A 141 33.04 -21.28 0.97
N ARG A 142 31.78 -20.90 0.69
CA ARG A 142 31.44 -19.73 -0.15
C ARG A 142 31.89 -18.41 0.45
N SER A 143 32.05 -18.33 1.77
CA SER A 143 32.51 -17.13 2.49
C SER A 143 34.02 -17.04 2.68
N THR A 144 34.81 -17.99 2.16
CA THR A 144 36.25 -18.13 2.52
C THR A 144 37.24 -18.03 1.35
N GLY A 145 36.82 -17.65 0.15
CA GLY A 145 37.78 -17.36 -0.93
C GLY A 145 38.53 -16.05 -0.66
N PRO A 146 39.86 -15.98 -0.84
CA PRO A 146 40.59 -14.73 -0.66
C PRO A 146 40.18 -13.70 -1.72
N VAL A 147 39.74 -12.53 -1.27
CA VAL A 147 39.42 -11.38 -2.12
C VAL A 147 40.52 -10.34 -1.90
N LEU A 148 41.23 -9.99 -2.97
CA LEU A 148 42.19 -8.89 -2.95
C LEU A 148 41.53 -7.62 -3.51
N ILE A 149 41.53 -6.56 -2.71
CA ILE A 149 41.16 -5.21 -3.14
C ILE A 149 42.45 -4.39 -3.22
N HIS A 150 42.86 -4.02 -4.43
CA HIS A 150 44.12 -3.29 -4.66
C HIS A 150 43.83 -1.90 -5.25
N SER A 151 44.27 -0.85 -4.54
CA SER A 151 44.07 0.53 -4.98
C SER A 151 45.19 0.98 -5.93
N VAL A 152 44.83 1.49 -7.10
CA VAL A 152 45.77 1.97 -8.12
C VAL A 152 45.68 3.49 -8.23
N LYS A 153 46.83 4.18 -8.38
CA LYS A 153 46.85 5.63 -8.51
C LYS A 153 46.17 6.06 -9.81
N ARG A 154 45.42 7.16 -9.75
CA ARG A 154 44.71 7.70 -10.92
C ARG A 154 45.71 8.03 -12.03
N GLY A 155 45.47 7.51 -13.24
CA GLY A 155 46.35 7.69 -14.41
C GLY A 155 47.49 6.67 -14.52
N GLN A 156 47.63 5.75 -13.56
CA GLN A 156 48.57 4.64 -13.68
C GLN A 156 47.98 3.53 -14.55
N THR A 157 48.71 3.12 -15.57
CA THR A 157 48.34 1.97 -16.41
C THR A 157 48.65 0.67 -15.67
N ILE A 158 47.65 -0.21 -15.57
CA ILE A 158 47.82 -1.57 -15.08
C ILE A 158 48.23 -2.42 -16.28
N ASP A 159 49.54 -2.62 -16.46
CA ASP A 159 50.04 -3.55 -17.46
C ASP A 159 50.04 -4.99 -16.94
N HIS A 160 50.33 -5.93 -17.83
CA HIS A 160 50.37 -7.36 -17.51
C HIS A 160 51.34 -7.67 -16.35
N GLN A 161 52.46 -6.95 -16.27
CA GLN A 161 53.52 -7.22 -15.30
C GLN A 161 53.14 -6.68 -13.92
N TYR A 162 52.48 -5.53 -13.88
CA TYR A 162 51.85 -4.98 -12.69
C TYR A 162 50.78 -5.93 -12.15
N TYR A 163 49.90 -6.44 -13.01
CA TYR A 163 48.82 -7.35 -12.62
C TYR A 163 49.38 -8.66 -12.02
N ILE A 164 50.39 -9.26 -12.66
CA ILE A 164 51.04 -10.48 -12.16
C ILE A 164 51.64 -10.23 -10.77
N ASN A 165 52.40 -9.15 -10.62
CA ASN A 165 53.18 -8.92 -9.41
C ASN A 165 52.36 -8.39 -8.23
N ASN A 166 51.38 -7.51 -8.49
CA ASN A 166 50.66 -6.79 -7.44
C ASN A 166 49.24 -7.31 -7.20
N CYS A 167 48.60 -7.95 -8.18
CA CYS A 167 47.23 -8.43 -8.06
C CYS A 167 47.17 -9.96 -7.91
N LEU A 168 47.80 -10.70 -8.83
CA LEU A 168 47.74 -12.17 -8.84
C LEU A 168 48.59 -12.81 -7.75
N LYS A 169 49.84 -12.37 -7.59
CA LYS A 169 50.80 -12.98 -6.66
C LYS A 169 50.28 -13.03 -5.22
N PRO A 170 49.72 -11.94 -4.64
CA PRO A 170 49.17 -11.99 -3.28
C PRO A 170 47.98 -12.95 -3.13
N VAL A 171 47.08 -12.99 -4.11
CA VAL A 171 45.93 -13.91 -4.11
C VAL A 171 46.40 -15.36 -4.16
N ILE A 172 47.38 -15.66 -5.01
CA ILE A 172 47.95 -17.00 -5.15
C ILE A 172 48.66 -17.43 -3.87
N ASP A 173 49.43 -16.54 -3.25
CA ASP A 173 50.13 -16.83 -2.00
C ASP A 173 49.15 -17.09 -0.85
N GLU A 174 48.06 -16.32 -0.77
CA GLU A 174 46.99 -16.54 0.21
C GLU A 174 46.24 -17.86 -0.04
N ILE A 175 45.94 -18.20 -1.30
CA ILE A 175 45.37 -19.51 -1.66
C ILE A 175 46.29 -20.66 -1.23
N LYS A 176 47.61 -20.53 -1.44
CA LYS A 176 48.59 -21.54 -1.04
C LYS A 176 48.67 -21.67 0.49
N ASN A 177 48.59 -20.56 1.23
CA ASN A 177 48.55 -20.58 2.69
C ASN A 177 47.28 -21.27 3.22
N GLN A 178 46.13 -20.99 2.62
CA GLN A 178 44.86 -21.61 3.00
C GLN A 178 44.74 -23.08 2.56
N ARG A 179 45.45 -23.47 1.49
CA ARG A 179 45.36 -24.80 0.86
C ARG A 179 46.74 -25.38 0.52
N PRO A 180 47.60 -25.67 1.51
CA PRO A 180 48.99 -26.04 1.27
C PRO A 180 49.17 -27.37 0.52
N THR A 181 48.19 -28.26 0.57
CA THR A 181 48.20 -29.57 -0.11
C THR A 181 47.60 -29.56 -1.52
N VAL A 182 46.82 -28.53 -1.88
CA VAL A 182 46.14 -28.45 -3.17
C VAL A 182 46.85 -27.41 -4.04
N GLY A 183 47.57 -27.86 -5.06
CA GLY A 183 48.23 -26.96 -6.00
C GLY A 183 47.25 -26.07 -6.77
N THR A 184 47.74 -24.99 -7.37
CA THR A 184 46.89 -24.02 -8.11
C THR A 184 46.45 -24.49 -9.50
N ARG A 185 46.85 -25.71 -9.91
CA ARG A 185 46.72 -26.22 -11.28
C ARG A 185 45.27 -26.42 -11.75
N THR A 186 44.34 -26.60 -10.81
CA THR A 186 42.90 -26.80 -11.05
C THR A 186 42.05 -25.56 -10.77
N ILE A 187 42.67 -24.43 -10.38
CA ILE A 187 41.95 -23.22 -9.99
C ILE A 187 41.76 -22.32 -11.21
N LYS A 188 40.50 -21.91 -11.47
CA LYS A 188 40.18 -20.85 -12.43
C LYS A 188 39.96 -19.55 -11.66
N LEU A 189 40.80 -18.56 -11.94
CA LEU A 189 40.66 -17.22 -11.37
C LEU A 189 39.80 -16.38 -12.33
N HIS A 190 38.64 -15.95 -11.84
CA HIS A 190 37.80 -14.97 -12.53
C HIS A 190 38.26 -13.56 -12.15
N HIS A 191 38.40 -12.68 -13.13
CA HIS A 191 38.71 -11.28 -12.93
C HIS A 191 37.64 -10.45 -13.67
N ASP A 192 37.11 -9.43 -12.99
CA ASP A 192 36.23 -8.44 -13.57
C ASP A 192 37.06 -7.16 -13.81
N ASN A 193 36.91 -6.54 -14.98
CA ASN A 193 37.58 -5.29 -15.35
C ASN A 193 36.80 -4.06 -14.87
#